data_AF-A0A4Q3TRY6-F1
#
_entry.id   AF-A0A4Q3TRY6-F1
#
_cell.length_a   1.000
_cell.length_b   1.000
_cell.length_c   1.000
_cell.angle_alpha   90.00
_cell.angle_beta   90.00
_cell.angle_gamma   90.00
#
_symmetry.space_group_name_H-M   'P 1'
#
loop_
_entity.id
_entity.type
_entity.pdbx_description
1 polymer ?
#
loop_
_entity_poly.entity_id
_entity_poly.type
_entity_poly.pdbx_seq_one_letter_code
_entity_poly.pdbx_strand_id
1 'polypeptide(L)'
;MTDATPGLFLGQSLDADASAQSLLFRRANRHGVVAGATGTGKTVTLQIMAQGFSDAGVPVFCADVKGDLSGICMPGSPNEKLIARAQGMGLTLNPKAAPTVFWDLYGQKGHPIRTTVSEIGPVLLARMLNLNDVQEGVL
;
A
#
# COMPACT_ATOMS: atom_id res chain seq x y z
N MET A 1 -9.14 -31.24 -2.89
CA MET A 1 -8.22 -30.50 -3.77
C MET A 1 -9.02 -29.48 -4.55
N THR A 2 -8.95 -28.21 -4.17
CA THR A 2 -9.27 -27.10 -5.08
C THR A 2 -8.02 -26.22 -5.07
N ASP A 3 -7.22 -26.35 -6.12
CA ASP A 3 -6.02 -25.56 -6.41
C ASP A 3 -6.38 -24.09 -6.69
N ALA A 4 -6.98 -23.41 -5.72
CA ALA A 4 -7.01 -21.96 -5.72
C ALA A 4 -5.55 -21.52 -5.51
N THR A 5 -4.88 -21.15 -6.60
CA THR A 5 -3.52 -20.61 -6.52
C THR A 5 -3.54 -19.47 -5.49
N PRO A 6 -2.71 -19.52 -4.44
CA PRO A 6 -2.81 -18.55 -3.36
C PRO A 6 -2.59 -17.14 -3.92
N GLY A 7 -3.56 -16.26 -3.66
CA GLY A 7 -3.60 -14.93 -4.22
C GLY A 7 -4.39 -13.96 -3.34
N LEU A 8 -4.08 -12.69 -3.53
CA LEU A 8 -4.73 -11.56 -2.87
C LEU A 8 -5.99 -11.17 -3.64
N PHE A 9 -7.17 -11.25 -3.01
CA PHE A 9 -8.40 -10.76 -3.63
C PHE A 9 -8.33 -9.23 -3.84
N LEU A 10 -8.62 -8.78 -5.07
CA LEU A 10 -8.63 -7.36 -5.44
C LEU A 10 -10.05 -6.83 -5.72
N GLY A 11 -10.97 -7.69 -6.13
CA GLY A 11 -12.33 -7.29 -6.48
C GLY A 11 -13.04 -8.32 -7.35
N GLN A 12 -14.09 -7.88 -8.03
CA GLN A 12 -14.95 -8.70 -8.89
C GLN A 12 -15.02 -8.05 -10.27
N SER A 13 -15.08 -8.87 -11.33
CA SER A 13 -15.34 -8.35 -12.68
C SER A 13 -16.77 -7.78 -12.77
N LEU A 14 -16.96 -6.84 -13.70
CA LEU A 14 -18.27 -6.27 -14.04
C LEU A 14 -18.98 -7.06 -15.15
N ASP A 15 -18.34 -8.10 -15.70
CA ASP A 15 -18.95 -8.98 -16.69
C ASP A 15 -20.11 -9.80 -16.10
N ALA A 16 -20.95 -10.38 -16.95
CA ALA A 16 -22.13 -11.14 -16.53
C ALA A 16 -21.84 -12.25 -15.49
N ASP A 17 -20.64 -12.84 -15.57
CA ASP A 17 -20.21 -13.93 -14.67
C ASP A 17 -19.70 -13.43 -13.31
N ALA A 18 -19.50 -12.12 -13.15
CA ALA A 18 -19.05 -11.47 -11.92
C ALA A 18 -17.90 -12.24 -11.23
N SER A 19 -16.86 -12.58 -11.99
CA SER A 19 -15.80 -13.45 -11.50
C SER A 19 -14.88 -12.75 -10.50
N ALA A 20 -14.52 -13.44 -9.42
CA ALA A 20 -13.57 -12.93 -8.43
C ALA A 20 -12.18 -12.73 -9.07
N GLN A 21 -11.60 -11.55 -8.87
CA GLN A 21 -10.30 -11.15 -9.39
C GLN A 21 -9.28 -11.15 -8.25
N SER A 22 -8.21 -11.92 -8.42
CA SER A 22 -7.14 -12.04 -7.43
C SER A 22 -5.77 -11.84 -8.05
N LEU A 23 -4.90 -11.10 -7.35
CA LEU A 23 -3.48 -11.01 -7.66
C LEU A 23 -2.77 -12.26 -7.13
N LEU A 24 -2.32 -13.11 -8.04
CA LEU A 24 -1.52 -14.28 -7.67
C LEU A 24 -0.24 -13.84 -6.96
N PHE A 25 0.05 -14.39 -5.77
CA PHE A 25 1.22 -13.97 -4.99
C PHE A 25 2.53 -14.16 -5.76
N ARG A 26 2.66 -15.24 -6.56
CA ARG A 26 3.85 -15.46 -7.42
C ARG A 26 4.08 -14.37 -8.46
N ARG A 27 3.05 -13.58 -8.79
CA ARG A 27 3.12 -12.49 -9.76
C ARG A 27 3.23 -11.11 -9.09
N ALA A 28 3.12 -11.04 -7.76
CA ALA A 28 3.25 -9.80 -7.00
C ALA A 28 4.70 -9.27 -6.93
N ASN A 29 5.67 -10.03 -7.43
CA ASN A 29 7.07 -9.60 -7.57
C ASN A 29 7.33 -8.69 -8.78
N ARG A 30 6.29 -8.33 -9.54
CA ARG A 30 6.38 -7.35 -10.63
C ARG A 30 5.87 -6.00 -10.17
N HIS A 31 6.49 -4.94 -10.67
CA HIS A 31 5.98 -3.58 -10.45
C HIS A 31 4.57 -3.43 -11.03
N GLY A 32 3.72 -2.74 -10.28
CA GLY A 32 2.36 -2.42 -10.65
C GLY A 32 2.05 -0.95 -10.35
N VAL A 33 0.96 -0.46 -10.94
CA VAL A 33 0.49 0.92 -10.76
C VAL A 33 -0.98 0.92 -10.39
N VAL A 34 -1.32 1.61 -9.29
CA VAL A 34 -2.71 1.91 -8.92
C VAL A 34 -2.96 3.38 -9.27
N ALA A 35 -3.68 3.61 -10.35
CA ALA A 35 -3.97 4.94 -10.88
C ALA A 35 -5.48 5.24 -10.85
N GLY A 36 -5.84 6.53 -10.77
CA GLY A 36 -7.22 6.98 -10.71
C GLY A 36 -7.34 8.42 -10.21
N ALA A 37 -8.49 9.06 -10.40
CA ALA A 37 -8.76 10.40 -9.91
C ALA A 37 -8.92 10.43 -8.37
N THR A 38 -8.94 11.61 -7.75
CA THR A 38 -9.24 11.74 -6.32
C THR A 38 -10.65 11.20 -6.03
N GLY A 39 -10.80 10.45 -4.94
CA GLY A 39 -12.09 9.85 -4.56
C GLY A 39 -12.44 8.53 -5.26
N THR A 40 -11.63 8.03 -6.19
CA THR A 40 -11.92 6.76 -6.91
C THR A 40 -11.41 5.50 -6.20
N GLY A 41 -11.10 5.59 -4.90
CA GLY A 41 -10.72 4.42 -4.11
C GLY A 41 -9.26 3.96 -4.22
N LYS A 42 -8.34 4.81 -4.71
CA LYS A 42 -6.89 4.49 -4.74
C LYS A 42 -6.35 4.08 -3.37
N THR A 43 -6.60 4.90 -2.35
CA THR A 43 -6.15 4.64 -0.97
C THR A 43 -6.75 3.33 -0.44
N VAL A 44 -8.06 3.13 -0.61
CA VAL A 44 -8.74 1.89 -0.17
C VAL A 44 -8.14 0.67 -0.85
N THR A 45 -7.83 0.78 -2.15
CA THR A 45 -7.18 -0.31 -2.91
C THR A 45 -5.80 -0.62 -2.34
N LEU A 46 -4.97 0.40 -2.08
CA LEU A 46 -3.65 0.22 -1.48
C LEU A 46 -3.73 -0.37 -0.05
N GLN A 47 -4.70 0.03 0.75
CA GLN A 47 -4.94 -0.53 2.08
C GLN A 47 -5.36 -2.00 2.03
N ILE A 48 -6.27 -2.37 1.11
CA ILE A 48 -6.65 -3.78 0.89
C ILE A 48 -5.43 -4.60 0.49
N MET A 49 -4.60 -4.07 -0.43
CA MET A 49 -3.38 -4.76 -0.83
C MET A 49 -2.41 -4.93 0.34
N ALA A 50 -2.15 -3.87 1.10
CA ALA A 50 -1.26 -3.91 2.24
C ALA A 50 -1.74 -4.90 3.32
N GLN A 51 -3.05 -4.88 3.65
CA GLN A 51 -3.65 -5.79 4.60
C GLN A 51 -3.53 -7.24 4.15
N GLY A 52 -3.88 -7.54 2.89
CA GLY A 52 -3.87 -8.92 2.42
C GLY A 52 -2.45 -9.48 2.19
N PHE A 53 -1.45 -8.65 1.89
CA PHE A 53 -0.04 -9.07 1.96
C PHE A 53 0.39 -9.33 3.41
N SER A 54 0.01 -8.46 4.35
CA SER A 54 0.30 -8.66 5.78
C SER A 54 -0.35 -9.95 6.32
N ASP A 55 -1.59 -10.26 5.94
CA ASP A 55 -2.28 -11.49 6.34
C ASP A 55 -1.64 -12.74 5.72
N ALA A 56 -0.99 -12.62 4.56
CA ALA A 56 -0.16 -13.66 3.96
C ALA A 56 1.26 -13.76 4.56
N GLY A 57 1.58 -12.95 5.58
CA GLY A 57 2.90 -12.92 6.22
C GLY A 57 3.97 -12.18 5.43
N VAL A 58 3.59 -11.41 4.40
CA VAL A 58 4.51 -10.60 3.59
C VAL A 58 4.60 -9.19 4.17
N PRO A 59 5.79 -8.73 4.61
CA PRO A 59 5.96 -7.36 5.08
C PRO A 59 5.73 -6.35 3.95
N VAL A 60 5.00 -5.27 4.27
CA VAL A 60 4.70 -4.19 3.32
C VAL A 60 5.33 -2.91 3.83
N PHE A 61 6.17 -2.31 2.99
CA PHE A 61 6.73 -0.98 3.24
C PHE A 61 5.98 0.05 2.39
N CYS A 62 5.44 1.08 3.03
CA CYS A 62 4.64 2.13 2.39
C CYS A 62 5.16 3.51 2.76
N ALA A 63 5.40 4.36 1.75
CA ALA A 63 5.57 5.79 1.96
C ALA A 63 4.19 6.45 1.96
N ASP A 64 3.76 6.98 3.11
CA ASP A 64 2.46 7.62 3.26
C ASP A 64 2.58 9.15 3.31
N VAL A 65 2.68 9.77 2.14
CA VAL A 65 2.87 11.23 2.02
C VAL A 65 1.62 12.01 2.46
N LYS A 66 0.43 11.42 2.32
CA LYS A 66 -0.85 12.10 2.63
C LYS A 66 -1.41 11.74 4.02
N GLY A 67 -0.90 10.68 4.65
CA GLY A 67 -1.45 10.15 5.89
C GLY A 67 -2.65 9.21 5.68
N ASP A 68 -3.05 8.96 4.44
CA ASP A 68 -4.26 8.21 4.11
C ASP A 68 -4.05 6.68 4.23
N LEU A 69 -2.81 6.18 4.19
CA LEU A 69 -2.52 4.74 4.33
C LEU A 69 -2.36 4.31 5.80
N SER A 70 -1.88 5.22 6.65
CA SER A 70 -1.58 4.99 8.06
C SER A 70 -2.74 4.44 8.88
N GLY A 71 -3.98 4.75 8.48
CA GLY A 71 -5.20 4.26 9.12
C GLY A 71 -5.37 2.73 9.14
N ILE A 72 -4.55 1.98 8.38
CA ILE A 72 -4.54 0.51 8.38
C ILE A 72 -4.17 -0.11 9.75
N CYS A 73 -3.56 0.67 10.65
CA CYS A 73 -3.24 0.24 12.01
C CYS A 73 -4.46 0.14 12.93
N MET A 74 -5.62 0.59 12.47
CA MET A 74 -6.89 0.53 13.22
C MET A 74 -7.89 -0.36 12.49
N PRO A 75 -8.73 -1.13 13.22
CA PRO A 75 -9.87 -1.80 12.59
C PRO A 75 -10.77 -0.75 11.94
N GLY A 76 -11.12 -0.97 10.67
CA GLY A 76 -12.02 -0.07 9.95
C GLY A 76 -13.46 -0.10 10.49
N SER A 77 -14.23 0.96 10.24
CA SER A 77 -15.67 1.00 10.51
C SER A 77 -16.42 1.07 9.17
N PRO A 78 -16.90 -0.06 8.63
CA PRO A 78 -17.57 -0.08 7.33
C PRO A 78 -18.85 0.75 7.37
N ASN A 79 -19.00 1.66 6.40
CA ASN A 79 -20.25 2.37 6.19
C ASN A 79 -21.25 1.53 5.37
N GLU A 80 -22.51 1.97 5.30
CA GLU A 80 -23.57 1.27 4.58
C GLU A 80 -23.22 0.99 3.11
N LYS A 81 -22.53 1.91 2.44
CA LYS A 81 -22.10 1.75 1.04
C LYS A 81 -21.09 0.61 0.88
N LEU A 82 -20.13 0.49 1.80
CA LEU A 82 -19.15 -0.59 1.79
C LEU A 82 -19.79 -1.94 2.11
N ILE A 83 -20.71 -1.97 3.08
CA ILE A 83 -21.45 -3.18 3.45
C ILE A 83 -22.29 -3.67 2.27
N ALA A 84 -23.07 -2.79 1.62
CA ALA A 84 -23.88 -3.14 0.46
C ALA A 84 -23.02 -3.64 -0.71
N ARG A 85 -21.87 -3.01 -0.96
CA ARG A 85 -20.92 -3.47 -1.98
C ARG A 85 -20.37 -4.86 -1.65
N ALA A 86 -19.97 -5.10 -0.40
CA ALA A 86 -19.46 -6.40 0.02
C ALA A 86 -20.53 -7.50 -0.11
N GLN A 87 -21.76 -7.22 0.32
CA GLN A 87 -22.89 -8.12 0.17
C GLN A 87 -23.17 -8.47 -1.30
N GLY A 88 -23.11 -7.47 -2.21
CA GLY A 88 -23.25 -7.69 -3.65
C GLY A 88 -22.16 -8.61 -4.24
N MET A 89 -20.99 -8.66 -3.60
CA MET A 89 -19.88 -9.55 -3.96
C MET A 89 -19.91 -10.88 -3.18
N GLY A 90 -20.89 -11.12 -2.31
CA GLY A 90 -20.93 -12.30 -1.43
C GLY A 90 -19.83 -12.30 -0.35
N LEU A 91 -19.27 -11.14 -0.01
CA LEU A 91 -18.19 -10.99 0.96
C LEU A 91 -18.73 -10.59 2.34
N THR A 92 -18.15 -11.21 3.37
CA THR A 92 -18.34 -10.76 4.75
C THR A 92 -17.16 -9.87 5.14
N LEU A 93 -17.44 -8.60 5.44
CA LEU A 93 -16.41 -7.69 5.94
C LEU A 93 -16.08 -8.01 7.38
N ASN A 94 -14.83 -8.37 7.66
CA ASN A 94 -14.31 -8.51 9.01
C ASN A 94 -13.25 -7.43 9.25
N PRO A 95 -13.60 -6.29 9.86
CA PRO A 95 -12.64 -5.22 10.08
C PRO A 95 -11.53 -5.67 11.02
N LYS A 96 -10.29 -5.50 10.57
CA LYS A 96 -9.08 -5.89 11.30
C LYS A 96 -8.00 -4.84 11.03
N ALA A 97 -7.13 -4.65 12.02
CA ALA A 97 -5.93 -3.85 11.89
C ALA A 97 -4.75 -4.70 11.38
N ALA A 98 -3.89 -4.11 10.55
CA ALA A 98 -2.59 -4.67 10.25
C ALA A 98 -1.59 -4.35 11.38
N PRO A 99 -0.73 -5.31 11.80
CA PRO A 99 0.45 -4.99 12.61
C PRO A 99 1.28 -3.93 11.90
N THR A 100 1.44 -2.75 12.51
CA THR A 100 2.02 -1.58 11.85
C THR A 100 3.09 -0.96 12.74
N VAL A 101 4.23 -0.61 12.14
CA VAL A 101 5.27 0.19 12.78
C VAL A 101 5.46 1.46 11.96
N PHE A 102 5.24 2.60 12.59
CA PHE A 102 5.49 3.90 11.95
C PHE A 102 6.96 4.24 12.04
N TRP A 103 7.55 4.58 10.91
CA TRP A 103 8.93 5.05 10.83
C TRP A 103 8.91 6.58 10.81
N ASP A 104 9.73 7.18 11.66
CA ASP A 104 9.82 8.62 11.82
C ASP A 104 11.22 9.11 11.48
N LEU A 105 11.29 10.05 10.54
CA LEU A 105 12.53 10.73 10.12
C LEU A 105 13.16 11.53 11.26
N TYR A 106 12.34 12.09 12.16
CA TYR A 106 12.81 12.90 13.29
C TYR A 106 12.84 12.12 14.61
N GLY A 107 12.36 10.87 14.62
CA GLY A 107 12.36 10.00 15.80
C GLY A 107 11.50 10.50 16.98
N GLN A 108 10.48 11.33 16.73
CA GLN A 108 9.62 11.92 17.77
C GLN A 108 8.36 11.09 18.06
N LYS A 109 7.75 10.51 17.03
CA LYS A 109 6.42 9.89 17.09
C LYS A 109 6.42 8.42 16.63
N GLY A 110 7.56 7.90 16.20
CA GLY A 110 7.68 6.56 15.63
C GLY A 110 9.08 5.98 15.77
N HIS A 111 9.28 4.82 15.16
CA HIS A 111 10.57 4.16 15.12
C HIS A 111 11.57 5.02 14.33
N PRO A 112 12.71 5.39 14.93
CA PRO A 112 13.63 6.33 14.31
C PRO A 112 14.29 5.69 13.08
N ILE A 113 14.29 6.44 11.98
CA ILE A 113 15.11 6.10 10.82
C ILE A 113 16.57 6.35 11.20
N ARG A 114 17.40 5.31 11.11
CA ARG A 114 18.80 5.36 11.56
C ARG A 114 19.76 6.08 10.62
N THR A 115 19.30 6.44 9.42
CA THR A 115 20.12 7.11 8.41
C THR A 115 19.76 8.59 8.30
N THR A 116 20.75 9.40 7.94
CA THR A 116 20.59 10.84 7.74
C THR A 116 20.87 11.23 6.27
N VAL A 117 20.37 12.39 5.83
CA VAL A 117 20.67 12.90 4.48
C VAL A 117 22.18 13.06 4.28
N SER A 118 22.93 13.35 5.34
CA SER A 118 24.40 13.44 5.32
C SER A 118 25.09 12.12 4.96
N GLU A 119 24.47 10.96 5.22
CA GLU A 119 25.03 9.65 4.89
C GLU A 119 24.82 9.22 3.43
N ILE A 120 23.87 9.85 2.72
CA ILE A 120 23.65 9.61 1.27
C ILE A 120 24.88 10.05 0.47
N GLY A 121 25.56 11.10 0.94
CA GLY A 121 26.71 11.71 0.27
C GLY A 121 26.30 12.64 -0.88
N PRO A 122 27.13 13.67 -1.19
CA PRO A 122 26.77 14.72 -2.14
C PRO A 122 26.52 14.20 -3.56
N VAL A 123 27.28 13.19 -4.01
CA VAL A 123 27.15 12.62 -5.36
C VAL A 123 25.80 11.92 -5.58
N LEU A 124 25.38 11.08 -4.63
CA LEU A 124 24.10 10.38 -4.75
C LEU A 124 22.93 11.35 -4.59
N LEU A 125 23.06 12.35 -3.70
CA LEU A 125 22.07 13.39 -3.51
C LEU A 125 21.91 14.28 -4.76
N ALA A 126 23.01 14.68 -5.40
CA ALA A 126 23.00 15.44 -6.65
C ALA A 126 22.30 14.67 -7.79
N ARG A 127 22.57 13.35 -7.90
CA ARG A 127 21.87 12.48 -8.87
C ARG A 127 20.38 12.34 -8.56
N MET A 128 20.00 12.16 -7.30
CA MET A 128 18.58 12.04 -6.91
C MET A 128 17.79 13.33 -7.18
N LEU A 129 18.43 14.48 -7.00
CA LEU A 129 17.84 15.81 -7.26
C LEU A 129 18.00 16.27 -8.71
N ASN A 130 18.70 15.50 -9.54
CA ASN A 130 19.02 15.81 -10.93
C ASN A 130 19.68 17.20 -11.08
N LEU A 131 20.67 17.48 -10.22
CA LEU A 131 21.40 18.73 -10.20
C LEU A 131 22.31 18.87 -11.43
N ASN A 132 22.54 20.13 -11.85
CA ASN A 132 23.56 20.44 -12.84
C ASN A 132 24.95 20.65 -12.18
N ASP A 133 26.01 20.73 -12.99
CA ASP A 133 27.40 20.85 -12.52
C ASP A 133 27.63 22.02 -11.55
N VAL A 134 26.93 23.15 -11.74
CA VAL A 134 27.04 24.32 -10.85
C VAL A 134 26.39 24.03 -9.50
N GLN A 135 25.22 23.39 -9.50
CA GLN A 135 24.49 23.02 -8.29
C GLN A 135 25.20 21.91 -7.50
N GLU A 136 25.78 20.91 -8.19
CA GLU A 136 26.59 19.87 -7.56
C GLU A 136 27.86 20.46 -6.92
N GLY A 137 28.49 21.46 -7.56
CA GLY A 137 29.67 22.13 -6.99
C GLY A 137 29.41 22.96 -5.73
N VAL A 138 28.15 23.30 -5.42
CA VAL A 138 27.74 24.05 -4.23
C VAL A 138 27.23 23.14 -3.10
N LEU A 139 26.83 21.90 -3.43
CA LEU A 139 26.26 20.92 -2.52
C LEU A 139 27.34 20.25 -1.64
#